data_AF-A0A168ELV8-F1
#
_entry.id   AF-A0A168ELV8-F1
#
_cell.length_a   1.000
_cell.length_b   1.000
_cell.length_c   1.000
_cell.angle_alpha   90.00
_cell.angle_beta   90.00
_cell.angle_gamma   90.00
#
_symmetry.space_group_name_H-M   'P 1'
#
loop_
_entity.id
_entity.type
_entity.pdbx_description
1 polymer ?
#
loop_
_entity_poly.entity_id
_entity_poly.type
_entity_poly.pdbx_seq_one_letter_code
_entity_poly.pdbx_strand_id
1 'polypeptide(L)'
;MGKLEILRPNLDWPRIWKETAALPSNIRETMFLFNKRLFPTRTRCNRLDPAKDDTCPICLQHPKTDEHLIFQCPGRLTVWSWLEGIMRQKGCKSSKEDLIRGHFGPIGNLRQTFTLLAAYVFTTWKARNNQRIPCQEEVESLWKRLCPQ
;
A
#
# COMPACT_ATOMS: atom_id res chain seq x y z
N MET A 1 -24.11 -3.86 11.19
CA MET A 1 -22.64 -3.92 11.02
C MET A 1 -22.35 -5.04 10.03
N GLY A 2 -22.34 -4.73 8.72
CA GLY A 2 -22.26 -5.74 7.66
C GLY A 2 -20.95 -6.51 7.75
N LYS A 3 -20.99 -7.83 7.58
CA LYS A 3 -19.80 -8.69 7.46
C LYS A 3 -18.94 -8.15 6.32
N LEU A 4 -17.95 -7.33 6.66
CA LEU A 4 -16.96 -6.80 5.74
C LEU A 4 -16.05 -7.97 5.39
N GLU A 5 -16.48 -8.76 4.41
CA GLU A 5 -15.81 -9.98 3.95
C GLU A 5 -14.31 -9.73 3.90
N ILE A 6 -13.61 -10.60 4.60
CA ILE A 6 -12.16 -10.61 4.55
C ILE A 6 -11.82 -11.20 3.18
N LEU A 7 -11.54 -10.33 2.21
CA LEU A 7 -11.23 -10.70 0.81
C LEU A 7 -10.00 -11.61 0.66
N ARG A 8 -9.24 -11.83 1.74
CA ARG A 8 -8.01 -12.64 1.80
C ARG A 8 -7.95 -13.39 3.14
N PRO A 9 -8.70 -14.48 3.34
CA PRO A 9 -8.77 -15.16 4.64
C PRO A 9 -7.43 -15.77 5.08
N ASN A 10 -6.50 -15.95 4.14
CA ASN A 10 -5.15 -16.47 4.37
C ASN A 10 -4.19 -15.48 5.05
N LEU A 11 -4.58 -14.21 5.23
CA LEU A 11 -3.72 -13.21 5.88
C LEU A 11 -3.97 -13.14 7.38
N ASP A 12 -2.92 -12.85 8.13
CA ASP A 12 -2.95 -12.59 9.57
C ASP A 12 -3.54 -11.19 9.87
N TRP A 13 -4.85 -11.07 9.69
CA TRP A 13 -5.60 -9.84 9.92
C TRP A 13 -5.52 -9.30 11.35
N PRO A 14 -5.60 -10.13 12.41
CA PRO A 14 -5.42 -9.63 13.77
C PRO A 14 -4.12 -8.86 13.93
N ARG A 15 -3.01 -9.39 13.39
CA ARG A 15 -1.70 -8.73 13.43
C ARG A 15 -1.66 -7.49 12.56
N ILE A 16 -2.16 -7.54 11.32
CA ILE A 16 -2.21 -6.38 10.42
C ILE A 16 -3.01 -5.22 11.05
N TRP A 17 -4.15 -5.52 11.67
CA TRP A 17 -4.98 -4.50 12.32
C TRP A 17 -4.37 -3.94 13.59
N LYS A 18 -3.66 -4.76 14.36
CA LYS A 18 -2.87 -4.29 15.51
C LYS A 18 -1.84 -3.24 15.08
N GLU A 19 -1.05 -3.53 14.05
CA GLU A 19 -0.03 -2.59 13.56
C GLU A 19 -0.67 -1.36 12.90
N THR A 20 -1.77 -1.53 12.17
CA THR A 20 -2.54 -0.42 11.58
C THR A 20 -3.08 0.54 12.64
N ALA A 21 -3.55 0.02 13.78
CA ALA A 21 -4.11 0.83 14.86
C ALA A 21 -3.08 1.77 15.50
N ALA A 22 -1.80 1.41 15.45
CA ALA A 22 -0.68 2.20 16.01
C ALA A 22 -0.25 3.39 15.13
N LEU A 23 -0.83 3.54 13.93
CA LEU A 23 -0.51 4.62 13.00
C LEU A 23 -1.36 5.88 13.25
N PRO A 24 -0.88 7.07 12.83
CA PRO A 24 -1.70 8.29 12.81
C PRO A 24 -2.98 8.11 12.01
N SER A 25 -4.02 8.88 12.37
CA SER A 25 -5.39 8.71 11.87
C SER A 25 -5.50 8.64 10.34
N ASN A 26 -4.86 9.58 9.63
CA ASN A 26 -4.89 9.66 8.17
C ASN A 26 -4.21 8.47 7.47
N ILE A 27 -3.09 7.99 8.01
CA ILE A 27 -2.36 6.83 7.47
C ILE A 27 -3.13 5.56 7.81
N ARG A 28 -3.66 5.46 9.03
CA ARG A 28 -4.51 4.34 9.47
C ARG A 28 -5.74 4.19 8.57
N GLU A 29 -6.44 5.28 8.26
CA GLU A 29 -7.56 5.28 7.34
C GLU A 29 -7.15 4.85 5.93
N THR A 30 -6.02 5.36 5.44
CA THR A 30 -5.48 4.96 4.13
C THR A 30 -5.18 3.45 4.09
N MET A 31 -4.54 2.91 5.13
CA MET A 31 -4.27 1.48 5.24
C MET A 31 -5.54 0.64 5.36
N PHE A 32 -6.55 1.13 6.07
CA PHE A 32 -7.86 0.48 6.17
C PHE A 32 -8.52 0.40 4.79
N LEU A 33 -8.60 1.52 4.07
CA LEU A 33 -9.20 1.56 2.74
C LEU A 33 -8.44 0.66 1.77
N PHE A 34 -7.11 0.68 1.79
CA PHE A 34 -6.28 -0.17 0.94
C PHE A 34 -6.53 -1.66 1.19
N ASN A 35 -6.47 -2.09 2.45
CA ASN A 35 -6.61 -3.49 2.82
C ASN A 35 -8.03 -4.03 2.59
N LYS A 36 -9.04 -3.17 2.61
CA LYS A 36 -10.42 -3.52 2.27
C LYS A 36 -10.76 -3.37 0.78
N ARG A 37 -9.77 -3.05 -0.07
CA ARG A 37 -9.96 -2.74 -1.51
C ARG A 37 -10.98 -1.63 -1.75
N LEU A 38 -10.98 -0.65 -0.85
CA LEU A 38 -11.89 0.49 -0.85
C LEU A 38 -11.25 1.78 -1.37
N PHE A 39 -10.05 1.72 -1.94
CA PHE A 39 -9.52 2.90 -2.63
C PHE A 39 -10.43 3.29 -3.81
N PRO A 40 -10.76 4.59 -3.98
CA PRO A 40 -11.42 5.09 -5.18
C PRO A 40 -10.44 5.07 -6.36
N THR A 41 -10.08 3.89 -6.83
CA THR A 41 -9.30 3.66 -8.04
C THR A 41 -10.17 3.83 -9.28
N ARG A 42 -9.56 4.08 -10.44
CA ARG A 42 -10.34 4.28 -11.66
C ARG A 42 -11.07 3.00 -12.08
N THR A 43 -10.47 1.82 -11.88
CA THR A 43 -11.16 0.52 -12.03
C THR A 43 -12.41 0.44 -11.16
N ARG A 44 -12.34 0.88 -9.89
CA ARG A 44 -13.50 0.87 -9.01
C ARG A 44 -14.56 1.88 -9.45
N CYS A 45 -14.14 3.07 -9.91
CA CYS A 45 -15.04 4.07 -10.46
C CYS A 45 -15.74 3.57 -11.73
N ASN A 46 -15.01 2.91 -12.64
CA ASN A 46 -15.54 2.33 -13.87
C ASN A 46 -16.59 1.24 -13.59
N ARG A 47 -16.40 0.42 -12.56
CA ARG A 47 -17.43 -0.55 -12.12
C ARG A 47 -18.74 0.10 -11.67
N LEU A 48 -18.70 1.34 -11.17
CA LEU A 48 -19.88 2.08 -10.76
C LEU A 48 -20.48 2.90 -11.92
N ASP A 49 -19.63 3.35 -12.82
CA ASP A 49 -19.97 4.16 -13.99
C ASP A 49 -19.07 3.75 -15.16
N PRO A 50 -19.54 2.85 -16.04
CA PRO A 50 -18.76 2.31 -17.16
C PRO A 50 -18.23 3.35 -18.15
N ALA A 51 -18.77 4.58 -18.14
CA ALA A 51 -18.29 5.66 -18.98
C ALA A 51 -16.92 6.22 -18.53
N LYS A 52 -16.49 5.92 -17.29
CA LYS A 52 -15.21 6.40 -16.76
C LYS A 52 -14.05 5.56 -17.26
N ASP A 53 -13.03 6.23 -17.81
CA ASP A 53 -11.74 5.62 -18.15
C ASP A 53 -11.07 5.00 -16.92
N ASP A 54 -10.76 3.70 -17.00
CA ASP A 54 -10.10 2.95 -15.93
C ASP A 54 -8.57 2.98 -16.02
N THR A 55 -8.01 3.52 -17.12
CA THR A 55 -6.58 3.52 -17.42
C THR A 55 -5.76 4.26 -16.38
N CYS A 56 -4.58 3.75 -16.05
CA CYS A 56 -3.64 4.39 -15.15
C CYS A 56 -3.07 5.68 -15.76
N PRO A 57 -3.20 6.84 -15.09
CA PRO A 57 -2.70 8.12 -15.63
C PRO A 57 -1.17 8.24 -15.63
N ILE A 58 -0.45 7.26 -15.08
CA ILE A 58 1.02 7.27 -15.02
C ILE A 58 1.61 6.50 -16.19
N CYS A 59 1.16 5.26 -16.43
CA CYS A 59 1.70 4.41 -17.49
C CYS A 59 0.87 4.44 -18.77
N LEU A 60 -0.38 4.92 -18.71
CA LEU A 60 -1.34 5.00 -19.83
C LEU A 60 -1.62 3.65 -20.54
N GLN A 61 -1.27 2.52 -19.92
CA GLN A 61 -1.32 1.20 -20.56
C GLN A 61 -2.27 0.22 -19.88
N HIS A 62 -2.40 0.30 -18.55
CA HIS A 62 -3.10 -0.72 -17.77
C HIS A 62 -4.19 -0.09 -16.89
N PRO A 63 -5.25 -0.83 -16.54
CA PRO A 63 -6.23 -0.39 -15.56
C PRO A 63 -5.58 -0.02 -14.23
N LYS A 64 -6.02 1.11 -13.66
CA LYS A 64 -5.58 1.55 -12.34
C LYS A 64 -6.33 0.75 -11.28
N THR A 65 -5.74 -0.37 -10.86
CA THR A 65 -6.15 -1.14 -9.68
C THR A 65 -5.35 -0.73 -8.44
N ASP A 66 -5.66 -1.29 -7.27
CA ASP A 66 -4.89 -1.09 -6.05
C ASP A 66 -3.48 -1.64 -6.20
N GLU A 67 -3.38 -2.90 -6.64
CA GLU A 67 -2.11 -3.58 -6.90
C GLU A 67 -1.28 -2.82 -7.97
N HIS A 68 -1.92 -2.35 -9.04
CA HIS A 68 -1.25 -1.55 -10.07
C HIS A 68 -0.72 -0.23 -9.52
N LEU A 69 -1.53 0.49 -8.75
CA LEU A 69 -1.13 1.76 -8.14
C LEU A 69 0.06 1.61 -7.18
N ILE A 70 0.13 0.49 -6.46
CA ILE A 70 1.12 0.26 -5.42
C ILE A 70 2.40 -0.39 -5.93
N PHE A 71 2.37 -1.38 -6.83
CA PHE A 71 3.60 -2.09 -7.22
C PHE A 71 3.69 -2.60 -8.65
N GLN A 72 2.58 -2.71 -9.40
CA GLN A 72 2.66 -3.24 -10.79
C GLN A 72 2.84 -2.14 -11.84
N CYS A 73 2.60 -0.87 -11.51
CA CYS A 73 2.82 0.22 -12.46
C CYS A 73 4.32 0.35 -12.79
N PRO A 74 4.72 0.38 -14.07
CA PRO A 74 6.12 0.59 -14.47
C PRO A 74 6.75 1.84 -13.85
N GLY A 75 5.99 2.94 -13.77
CA GLY A 75 6.43 4.17 -13.13
C GLY A 75 6.66 4.07 -11.62
N ARG A 76 6.25 2.98 -10.97
CA ARG A 76 6.45 2.74 -9.52
C ARG A 76 7.64 1.82 -9.24
N LEU A 77 8.20 1.16 -10.26
CA LEU A 77 9.17 0.07 -10.07
C LEU A 77 10.40 0.52 -9.28
N THR A 78 10.96 1.70 -9.53
CA THR A 78 12.16 2.17 -8.82
C THR A 78 11.93 2.26 -7.30
N VAL A 79 10.88 2.95 -6.86
CA VAL A 79 10.59 3.11 -5.43
C VAL A 79 10.09 1.82 -4.80
N TRP A 80 9.32 1.02 -5.56
CA TRP A 80 8.93 -0.30 -5.11
C TRP A 80 10.12 -1.23 -4.89
N SER A 81 11.06 -1.28 -5.83
CA SER A 81 12.26 -2.13 -5.73
C SER A 81 13.14 -1.73 -4.56
N TRP A 82 13.27 -0.44 -4.28
CA TRP A 82 13.93 0.05 -3.07
C TRP A 82 13.22 -0.45 -1.79
N LEU A 83 11.90 -0.25 -1.71
CA LEU A 83 11.08 -0.69 -0.58
C LEU A 83 11.23 -2.20 -0.37
N GLU A 84 11.05 -2.98 -1.43
CA GLU A 84 11.17 -4.43 -1.41
C GLU A 84 12.55 -4.86 -0.93
N GLY A 85 13.63 -4.22 -1.42
CA GLY A 85 15.00 -4.44 -0.95
C GLY A 85 15.15 -4.29 0.56
N ILE A 86 14.62 -3.20 1.14
CA ILE A 86 14.64 -2.99 2.60
C ILE A 86 13.82 -4.08 3.32
N MET A 87 12.64 -4.43 2.82
CA MET A 87 11.81 -5.48 3.43
C MET A 87 12.53 -6.83 3.42
N ARG A 88 13.21 -7.19 2.32
CA ARG A 88 13.99 -8.43 2.22
C ARG A 88 15.16 -8.44 3.19
N GLN A 89 15.90 -7.32 3.32
CA GLN A 89 16.98 -7.18 4.31
C GLN A 89 16.48 -7.34 5.76
N LYS A 90 15.24 -6.94 6.04
CA LYS A 90 14.58 -7.15 7.35
C LYS A 90 14.00 -8.58 7.54
N GLY A 91 14.19 -9.47 6.57
CA GLY A 91 13.80 -10.88 6.63
C GLY A 91 12.40 -11.19 6.09
N CYS A 92 11.72 -10.25 5.42
CA CYS A 92 10.42 -10.51 4.82
C CYS A 92 10.54 -11.52 3.66
N LYS A 93 9.81 -12.64 3.75
CA LYS A 93 9.80 -13.69 2.70
C LYS A 93 8.48 -13.78 1.94
N SER A 94 7.53 -12.91 2.24
CA SER A 94 6.21 -12.91 1.61
C SER A 94 6.26 -12.60 0.12
N SER A 95 5.21 -13.05 -0.60
CA SER A 95 4.91 -12.60 -1.96
C SER A 95 4.70 -11.09 -2.00
N LYS A 96 4.73 -10.48 -3.19
CA LYS A 96 4.47 -9.03 -3.32
C LYS A 96 3.04 -8.71 -2.89
N GLU A 97 2.10 -9.57 -3.25
CA GLU A 97 0.66 -9.45 -2.97
C GLU A 97 0.34 -9.52 -1.48
N ASP A 98 1.05 -10.36 -0.73
CA ASP A 98 0.90 -10.46 0.72
C ASP A 98 1.67 -9.34 1.43
N LEU A 99 2.86 -8.98 0.92
CA LEU A 99 3.68 -7.89 1.45
C LEU A 99 2.90 -6.57 1.44
N ILE A 100 2.25 -6.20 0.33
CA ILE A 100 1.49 -4.94 0.26
C ILE A 100 0.37 -4.88 1.31
N ARG A 101 -0.16 -6.02 1.75
CA ARG A 101 -1.21 -6.09 2.77
C ARG A 101 -0.67 -6.10 4.20
N GLY A 102 0.65 -6.02 4.37
CA GLY A 102 1.31 -6.03 5.68
C GLY A 102 1.50 -7.43 6.26
N HIS A 103 1.35 -8.48 5.45
CA HIS A 103 1.65 -9.85 5.86
C HIS A 103 3.11 -10.17 5.52
N PHE A 104 4.02 -10.08 6.49
CA PHE A 104 5.47 -10.21 6.29
C PHE A 104 6.07 -11.55 6.72
N GLY A 105 5.29 -12.41 7.38
CA GLY A 105 5.80 -13.59 8.06
C GLY A 105 6.49 -13.29 9.40
N PRO A 106 7.34 -14.20 9.90
CA PRO A 106 8.08 -14.00 11.14
C PRO A 106 9.27 -13.06 10.91
N ILE A 107 9.14 -11.81 11.37
CA ILE A 107 10.20 -10.79 11.30
C ILE A 107 10.36 -10.12 12.68
N GLY A 108 11.60 -9.85 13.07
CA GLY A 108 11.92 -9.26 14.38
C GLY A 108 11.47 -7.79 14.51
N ASN A 109 11.58 -7.01 13.43
CA ASN A 109 11.26 -5.59 13.41
C ASN A 109 9.89 -5.31 12.77
N LEU A 110 8.86 -6.07 13.18
CA LEU A 110 7.52 -6.01 12.58
C LEU A 110 6.97 -4.59 12.47
N ARG A 111 6.91 -3.87 13.59
CA ARG A 111 6.31 -2.54 13.65
C ARG A 111 7.02 -1.57 12.71
N GLN A 112 8.35 -1.56 12.75
CA GLN A 112 9.15 -0.69 11.88
C GLN A 112 8.93 -0.99 10.40
N THR A 113 8.83 -2.28 10.05
CA THR A 113 8.59 -2.78 8.69
C THR A 113 7.18 -2.43 8.22
N PHE A 114 6.18 -2.59 9.10
CA PHE A 114 4.80 -2.20 8.82
C PHE A 114 4.67 -0.69 8.61
N THR A 115 5.33 0.11 9.44
CA THR A 115 5.33 1.58 9.30
C THR A 115 5.97 2.01 7.98
N LEU A 116 7.05 1.36 7.53
CA LEU A 116 7.66 1.63 6.23
C LEU A 116 6.68 1.35 5.07
N LEU A 117 6.00 0.19 5.10
CA LEU A 117 4.96 -0.12 4.13
C LEU A 117 3.84 0.91 4.15
N ALA A 118 3.35 1.27 5.35
CA ALA A 118 2.28 2.23 5.50
C ALA A 118 2.68 3.63 4.99
N ALA A 119 3.92 4.06 5.24
CA ALA A 119 4.47 5.28 4.70
C ALA A 119 4.50 5.26 3.17
N TYR A 120 4.91 4.14 2.56
CA TYR A 120 4.92 3.96 1.11
C TYR A 120 3.51 4.00 0.51
N VAL A 121 2.56 3.23 1.06
CA VAL A 121 1.18 3.20 0.57
C VAL A 121 0.55 4.58 0.69
N PHE A 122 0.74 5.27 1.82
CA PHE A 122 0.20 6.60 2.05
C PHE A 122 0.78 7.66 1.11
N THR A 123 2.10 7.72 0.96
CA THR A 123 2.76 8.67 0.03
C THR A 123 2.36 8.39 -1.41
N THR A 124 2.30 7.12 -1.81
CA THR A 124 1.83 6.71 -3.14
C THR A 124 0.38 7.13 -3.38
N TRP A 125 -0.48 6.93 -2.38
CA TRP A 125 -1.88 7.35 -2.43
C TRP A 125 -2.02 8.87 -2.55
N LYS A 126 -1.23 9.64 -1.79
CA LYS A 126 -1.26 11.11 -1.83
C LYS A 126 -0.72 11.65 -3.16
N ALA A 127 0.42 11.13 -3.64
CA ALA A 127 1.06 11.54 -4.89
C ALA A 127 0.15 11.35 -6.11
N ARG A 128 -0.68 10.31 -6.09
CA ARG A 128 -1.70 10.02 -7.11
C ARG A 128 -2.64 11.19 -7.38
N ASN A 129 -2.99 12.00 -6.38
CA ASN A 129 -3.90 13.13 -6.56
C ASN A 129 -3.29 14.20 -7.47
N ASN A 130 -1.96 14.26 -7.55
CA ASN A 130 -1.21 15.11 -8.47
C ASN A 130 -0.66 14.32 -9.68
N GLN A 131 -1.19 13.12 -9.94
CA GLN A 131 -0.78 12.23 -11.03
C GLN A 131 0.72 11.92 -11.08
N ARG A 132 1.43 12.03 -9.95
CA ARG A 132 2.89 11.84 -9.89
C ARG A 132 3.30 10.54 -9.21
N ILE A 133 4.61 10.27 -9.29
CA ILE A 133 5.31 9.23 -8.55
C ILE A 133 5.94 9.86 -7.30
N PRO A 134 5.76 9.29 -6.09
CA PRO A 134 6.54 9.74 -4.94
C PRO A 134 8.00 9.35 -5.15
N CYS A 135 8.95 10.17 -4.72
CA CYS A 135 10.36 9.75 -4.69
C CYS A 135 10.67 8.96 -3.41
N GLN A 136 11.84 8.31 -3.38
CA GLN A 136 12.30 7.52 -2.23
C GLN A 136 12.37 8.37 -0.96
N GLU A 137 12.90 9.58 -1.07
CA GLU A 137 13.16 10.49 0.05
C GLU A 137 11.85 10.91 0.75
N GLU A 138 10.77 11.08 -0.02
CA GLU A 138 9.44 11.38 0.54
C GLU A 138 8.93 10.22 1.41
N VAL A 139 9.13 8.98 0.96
CA VAL A 139 8.72 7.78 1.71
C VAL A 139 9.56 7.63 2.96
N GLU A 140 10.88 7.75 2.82
CA GLU A 140 11.83 7.57 3.91
C GLU A 140 11.67 8.65 5.00
N SER A 141 11.48 9.91 4.60
CA SER A 141 11.23 11.02 5.52
C SER A 141 9.95 10.78 6.33
N LEU A 142 8.87 10.33 5.67
CA LEU A 142 7.65 9.98 6.38
C LEU A 142 7.88 8.80 7.33
N TRP A 143 8.55 7.75 6.89
CA TRP A 143 8.82 6.57 7.72
C TRP A 143 9.60 6.93 8.99
N LYS A 144 10.68 7.71 8.86
CA LYS A 144 11.50 8.19 9.99
C LYS A 144 10.68 9.03 10.99
N ARG A 145 9.74 9.84 10.50
CA ARG A 145 8.85 10.63 11.37
C ARG A 145 7.84 9.76 12.14
N LEU A 146 7.40 8.64 11.56
CA LEU A 146 6.42 7.73 12.17
C LEU A 146 7.05 6.72 13.14
N CYS A 147 8.33 6.43 12.95
CA CYS A 147 9.14 5.62 13.85
C CYS A 147 10.42 6.40 14.20
N PRO A 148 10.35 7.35 15.15
CA PRO A 148 11.56 7.94 15.71
C PRO A 148 12.43 6.81 16.28
N GLN A 149 13.73 6.87 15.98
CA GLN A 149 14.73 5.92 16.49
C GLN A 149 14.89 6.07 17.99
#